data_AF-A0A401ME38-F1
#
_entry.id   AF-A0A401ME38-F1
#
_cell.length_a   1.000
_cell.length_b   1.000
_cell.length_c   1.000
_cell.angle_alpha   90.00
_cell.angle_beta   90.00
_cell.angle_gamma   90.00
#
_symmetry.space_group_name_H-M   'P 1'
#
loop_
_entity.id
_entity.type
_entity.pdbx_description
1 polymer ?
#
loop_
_entity_poly.entity_id
_entity_poly.type
_entity_poly.pdbx_seq_one_letter_code
_entity_poly.pdbx_strand_id
1 'polypeptide(L)'
;MRRRSVLTAAGGAALAVPVLGAAPAVASTSASAAGSRRRLEIRGMDISSLPKNEANGAVYRRADGRRDDPVRILAHAGITHARLKVWVDPADGYNNKKRILPLARRLKRAGIGIWIDFHYSDRWADPAHQTKPAAWADLDVAGLTRAVYDHTADVLGALRRQGTPADLVQIGNELNGGMIWPEGNWEHWDNLAAFLKAGLRAARDTTPRIRTILHLANGGDNGLYRWWFDNAVALGVDFDIIGLSYYPFWHGTVEQAAANMADITARYGKPCVIAETAYPFTLESEDAINDIMNSPSQLTPGFPATPEGQAAWLRAVADLAAAVPDGQGLGHCYWEGVWTYRAGSGWDPADPTSGNAWENLALFDFEDKALPGLRTLGRYRA
;
A
#
# COMPACT_ATOMS: atom_id res chain seq x y z
N MET A 1 -54.99 0.00 -10.75
CA MET A 1 -56.18 0.73 -11.27
C MET A 1 -55.71 1.94 -12.10
N ARG A 2 -56.56 2.55 -12.93
CA ARG A 2 -56.32 3.87 -13.58
C ARG A 2 -56.83 4.98 -12.61
N ARG A 3 -56.55 6.30 -12.70
CA ARG A 3 -56.27 7.21 -13.84
C ARG A 3 -55.75 8.60 -13.31
N ARG A 4 -55.01 9.35 -14.14
CA ARG A 4 -54.84 10.84 -14.30
C ARG A 4 -55.34 11.82 -13.19
N SER A 5 -54.56 12.83 -12.73
CA SER A 5 -54.24 14.17 -13.34
C SER A 5 -55.45 15.12 -13.50
N VAL A 6 -55.40 16.47 -13.40
CA VAL A 6 -54.27 17.46 -13.45
C VAL A 6 -54.39 18.50 -12.28
N LEU A 7 -54.44 19.88 -12.29
CA LEU A 7 -54.38 21.03 -13.25
C LEU A 7 -54.18 22.40 -12.49
N THR A 8 -53.09 23.19 -12.73
CA THR A 8 -52.94 24.71 -12.57
C THR A 8 -53.22 25.46 -11.24
N ALA A 9 -52.76 26.71 -10.95
CA ALA A 9 -51.75 27.65 -11.53
C ALA A 9 -51.37 28.78 -10.51
N ALA A 10 -50.40 29.63 -10.91
CA ALA A 10 -50.07 31.03 -10.51
C ALA A 10 -50.71 31.72 -9.26
N GLY A 11 -50.04 32.65 -8.56
CA GLY A 11 -48.72 33.27 -8.76
C GLY A 11 -48.69 34.69 -8.16
N GLY A 12 -47.52 35.20 -7.76
CA GLY A 12 -47.40 36.55 -7.20
C GLY A 12 -45.97 36.91 -6.76
N ALA A 13 -45.46 38.05 -7.22
CA ALA A 13 -44.16 38.58 -6.82
C ALA A 13 -44.31 39.61 -5.70
N ALA A 14 -43.39 39.58 -4.73
CA ALA A 14 -43.27 40.61 -3.69
C ALA A 14 -41.86 41.22 -3.73
N LEU A 15 -41.79 42.54 -3.85
CA LEU A 15 -40.53 43.30 -3.82
C LEU A 15 -40.09 43.50 -2.37
N ALA A 16 -38.83 43.18 -2.06
CA ALA A 16 -38.20 43.49 -0.78
C ALA A 16 -37.10 44.54 -0.97
N VAL A 17 -37.15 45.61 -0.18
CA VAL A 17 -36.18 46.72 -0.21
C VAL A 17 -34.96 46.36 0.65
N PRO A 18 -33.71 46.63 0.20
CA PRO A 18 -32.52 46.31 0.97
C PRO A 18 -32.36 47.22 2.20
N VAL A 19 -32.28 46.61 3.39
CA VAL A 19 -31.86 47.29 4.62
C VAL A 19 -30.34 47.12 4.77
N LEU A 20 -29.60 48.23 4.88
CA LEU A 20 -28.16 48.18 5.15
C LEU A 20 -27.90 47.79 6.61
N GLY A 21 -27.72 46.49 6.86
CA GLY A 21 -27.11 45.99 8.09
C GLY A 21 -25.59 46.15 8.05
N ALA A 22 -25.00 46.82 9.03
CA ALA A 22 -23.55 46.94 9.13
C ALA A 22 -22.91 45.59 9.48
N ALA A 23 -21.99 45.11 8.66
CA ALA A 23 -21.26 43.88 8.93
C ALA A 23 -20.26 44.08 10.08
N PRO A 24 -20.16 43.17 11.05
CA PRO A 24 -19.05 43.16 12.00
C PRO A 24 -17.75 42.92 11.24
N ALA A 25 -16.71 43.70 11.54
CA ALA A 25 -15.39 43.48 10.95
C ALA A 25 -14.79 42.18 11.48
N VAL A 26 -14.92 41.09 10.70
CA VAL A 26 -14.21 39.84 10.97
C VAL A 26 -12.71 40.12 10.87
N ALA A 27 -12.01 40.04 12.00
CA ALA A 27 -10.58 40.29 12.05
C ALA A 27 -9.86 39.27 11.16
N SER A 28 -9.28 39.75 10.05
CA SER A 28 -8.52 38.94 9.11
C SER A 28 -7.19 38.55 9.73
N THR A 29 -7.20 37.46 10.52
CA THR A 29 -5.99 36.79 10.99
C THR A 29 -5.21 36.29 9.79
N SER A 30 -4.25 37.09 9.33
CA SER A 30 -3.32 36.79 8.26
C SER A 30 -2.31 35.74 8.72
N ALA A 31 -2.79 34.50 8.84
CA ALA A 31 -1.96 33.32 8.99
C ALA A 31 -0.99 33.24 7.81
N SER A 32 0.24 33.70 8.02
CA SER A 32 1.31 33.74 7.02
C SER A 32 1.88 32.35 6.81
N ALA A 33 1.04 31.45 6.31
CA ALA A 33 1.40 30.12 5.81
C ALA A 33 2.22 30.26 4.52
N ALA A 34 3.44 30.78 4.64
CA ALA A 34 4.52 30.62 3.67
C ALA A 34 4.96 29.15 3.69
N GLY A 35 4.05 28.28 3.22
CA GLY A 35 4.14 26.84 3.38
C GLY A 35 5.41 26.29 2.76
N SER A 36 6.34 25.83 3.61
CA SER A 36 7.48 25.04 3.17
C SER A 36 6.94 23.76 2.53
N ARG A 37 6.98 23.68 1.20
CA ARG A 37 6.42 22.58 0.39
C ARG A 37 6.72 21.19 0.97
N ARG A 38 5.75 20.63 1.71
CA ARG A 38 5.95 19.44 2.55
C ARG A 38 6.22 18.25 1.63
N ARG A 39 7.36 17.60 1.85
CA ARG A 39 7.60 16.27 1.30
C ARG A 39 6.99 15.26 2.26
N LEU A 40 6.23 14.32 1.71
CA LEU A 40 5.90 13.08 2.41
C LEU A 40 7.19 12.33 2.74
N GLU A 41 7.25 11.69 3.91
CA GLU A 41 8.40 10.88 4.31
C GLU A 41 8.51 9.64 3.43
N ILE A 42 7.40 8.93 3.28
CA ILE A 42 7.30 7.68 2.52
C ILE A 42 6.75 8.00 1.12
N ARG A 43 7.64 7.88 0.14
CA ARG A 43 7.33 7.79 -1.29
C ARG A 43 7.90 6.46 -1.75
N GLY A 44 7.12 5.40 -1.57
CA GLY A 44 7.56 4.01 -1.66
C GLY A 44 7.14 3.31 -2.96
N MET A 45 7.74 2.16 -3.23
CA MET A 45 7.26 1.21 -4.23
C MET A 45 7.52 -0.21 -3.76
N ASP A 46 6.54 -1.10 -3.87
CA ASP A 46 6.74 -2.55 -3.79
C ASP A 46 7.37 -3.03 -5.10
N ILE A 47 8.46 -3.78 -4.99
CA ILE A 47 9.27 -4.26 -6.11
C ILE A 47 9.62 -5.75 -5.95
N SER A 48 8.77 -6.51 -5.26
CA SER A 48 9.08 -7.88 -4.87
C SER A 48 9.15 -8.83 -6.08
N SER A 49 8.38 -8.56 -7.12
CA SER A 49 8.49 -9.20 -8.45
C SER A 49 9.86 -9.05 -9.10
N LEU A 50 10.63 -7.99 -8.80
CA LEU A 50 11.83 -7.60 -9.56
C LEU A 50 12.86 -8.74 -9.75
N PRO A 51 13.21 -9.56 -8.73
CA PRO A 51 14.16 -10.66 -8.92
C PRO A 51 13.59 -11.82 -9.75
N LYS A 52 12.26 -12.00 -9.80
CA LYS A 52 11.59 -12.99 -10.68
C LYS A 52 11.56 -12.46 -12.11
N ASN A 53 11.21 -11.19 -12.29
CA ASN A 53 11.23 -10.48 -13.57
C ASN A 53 12.62 -10.46 -14.21
N GLU A 54 13.66 -10.01 -13.50
CA GLU A 54 15.04 -9.97 -14.03
C GLU A 54 15.57 -11.39 -14.34
N ALA A 55 15.15 -12.42 -13.60
CA ALA A 55 15.50 -13.81 -13.90
C ALA A 55 14.81 -14.34 -15.18
N ASN A 56 13.58 -13.91 -15.44
CA ASN A 56 12.83 -14.16 -16.67
C ASN A 56 13.11 -13.14 -17.79
N GLY A 57 14.26 -12.45 -17.73
CA GLY A 57 14.75 -11.60 -18.83
C GLY A 57 14.21 -10.18 -18.87
N ALA A 58 13.57 -9.67 -17.81
CA ALA A 58 13.13 -8.28 -17.75
C ALA A 58 14.28 -7.29 -17.96
N VAL A 59 14.02 -6.28 -18.78
CA VAL A 59 14.85 -5.09 -18.91
C VAL A 59 14.03 -3.89 -18.45
N TYR A 60 14.71 -2.80 -18.06
CA TYR A 60 14.05 -1.57 -17.64
C TYR A 60 14.74 -0.38 -18.26
N ARG A 61 13.96 0.60 -18.70
CA ARG A 61 14.43 1.78 -19.42
C ARG A 61 13.97 3.06 -18.73
N ARG A 62 14.82 4.06 -18.83
CA ARG A 62 14.47 5.46 -18.56
C ARG A 62 13.43 5.91 -19.59
N ALA A 63 12.74 7.02 -19.29
CA ALA A 63 11.76 7.64 -20.20
C ALA A 63 12.37 8.17 -21.53
N ASP A 64 13.69 8.17 -21.68
CA ASP A 64 14.41 8.43 -22.95
C ASP A 64 14.74 7.13 -23.72
N GLY A 65 14.15 6.00 -23.35
CA GLY A 65 14.35 4.68 -23.96
C GLY A 65 15.66 3.97 -23.57
N ARG A 66 16.57 4.64 -22.84
CA ARG A 66 17.87 4.07 -22.46
C ARG A 66 17.71 3.06 -21.34
N ARG A 67 18.17 1.82 -21.57
CA ARG A 67 18.29 0.78 -20.54
C ARG A 67 19.18 1.26 -19.39
N ASP A 68 18.77 1.00 -18.16
CA ASP A 68 19.55 1.22 -16.93
C ASP A 68 19.18 0.16 -15.89
N ASP A 69 19.88 0.16 -14.76
CA ASP A 69 19.50 -0.62 -13.58
C ASP A 69 18.17 -0.09 -12.99
N PRO A 70 17.12 -0.93 -12.83
CA PRO A 70 15.81 -0.48 -12.33
C PRO A 70 15.89 0.22 -10.98
N VAL A 71 16.68 -0.28 -10.03
CA VAL A 71 16.84 0.36 -8.71
C VAL A 71 17.50 1.74 -8.84
N ARG A 72 18.41 1.94 -9.80
CA ARG A 72 18.89 3.29 -10.16
C ARG A 72 17.79 4.15 -10.78
N ILE A 73 16.92 3.63 -11.64
CA ILE A 73 15.80 4.40 -12.22
C ILE A 73 14.88 4.90 -11.08
N LEU A 74 14.53 4.03 -10.13
CA LEU A 74 13.73 4.40 -8.94
C LEU A 74 14.42 5.46 -8.07
N ALA A 75 15.73 5.32 -7.82
CA ALA A 75 16.50 6.30 -7.06
C ALA A 75 16.54 7.67 -7.76
N HIS A 76 16.78 7.71 -9.08
CA HIS A 76 16.73 8.95 -9.86
C HIS A 76 15.31 9.55 -9.92
N ALA A 77 14.26 8.73 -9.82
CA ALA A 77 12.89 9.21 -9.69
C ALA A 77 12.64 9.87 -8.34
N GLY A 78 13.31 9.44 -7.27
CA GLY A 78 13.18 9.99 -5.91
C GLY A 78 12.40 9.10 -4.94
N ILE A 79 12.23 7.81 -5.29
CA ILE A 79 11.70 6.77 -4.40
C ILE A 79 12.57 6.70 -3.14
N THR A 80 11.92 6.61 -1.99
CA THR A 80 12.55 6.65 -0.66
C THR A 80 12.69 5.28 -0.02
N HIS A 81 11.73 4.40 -0.28
CA HIS A 81 11.63 3.08 0.34
C HIS A 81 11.21 2.08 -0.74
N ALA A 82 11.80 0.89 -0.71
CA ALA A 82 11.30 -0.27 -1.42
C ALA A 82 10.58 -1.18 -0.43
N ARG A 83 9.32 -1.50 -0.70
CA ARG A 83 8.58 -2.55 0.00
C ARG A 83 8.93 -3.90 -0.63
N LEU A 84 9.18 -4.89 0.23
CA LEU A 84 9.63 -6.22 -0.13
C LEU A 84 8.83 -7.24 0.68
N LYS A 85 7.92 -7.95 0.02
CA LYS A 85 7.13 -9.01 0.64
C LYS A 85 7.96 -10.26 0.88
N VAL A 86 7.70 -10.92 2.00
CA VAL A 86 8.43 -12.08 2.51
C VAL A 86 7.45 -13.20 2.82
N TRP A 87 7.61 -14.28 2.06
CA TRP A 87 6.96 -15.58 2.17
C TRP A 87 7.90 -16.57 2.88
N VAL A 88 7.34 -17.61 3.48
CA VAL A 88 8.08 -18.56 4.34
C VAL A 88 8.85 -19.58 3.51
N ASP A 89 8.19 -20.47 2.77
CA ASP A 89 8.81 -21.41 1.82
C ASP A 89 8.00 -21.54 0.51
N PRO A 90 8.04 -20.52 -0.38
CA PRO A 90 7.23 -20.48 -1.60
C PRO A 90 7.76 -21.38 -2.72
N ALA A 91 6.85 -22.01 -3.47
CA ALA A 91 7.14 -23.05 -4.46
C ALA A 91 8.08 -22.63 -5.62
N ASP A 92 8.05 -21.37 -6.06
CA ASP A 92 8.97 -20.84 -7.09
C ASP A 92 10.34 -20.38 -6.52
N GLY A 93 10.47 -20.39 -5.19
CA GLY A 93 11.65 -19.92 -4.47
C GLY A 93 11.93 -18.42 -4.62
N TYR A 94 10.94 -17.59 -4.97
CA TYR A 94 11.01 -16.13 -4.94
C TYR A 94 10.51 -15.55 -3.61
N ASN A 95 10.34 -14.23 -3.49
CA ASN A 95 9.75 -13.52 -2.33
C ASN A 95 10.23 -13.97 -0.94
N ASN A 96 11.49 -14.42 -0.80
CA ASN A 96 12.00 -15.02 0.44
C ASN A 96 13.36 -14.43 0.85
N LYS A 97 13.85 -14.83 2.03
CA LYS A 97 15.14 -14.38 2.60
C LYS A 97 16.32 -14.44 1.61
N LYS A 98 16.35 -15.45 0.73
CA LYS A 98 17.41 -15.65 -0.28
C LYS A 98 17.35 -14.62 -1.41
N ARG A 99 16.16 -14.12 -1.79
CA ARG A 99 16.00 -13.09 -2.83
C ARG A 99 16.10 -11.66 -2.30
N ILE A 100 15.53 -11.37 -1.12
CA ILE A 100 15.56 -10.00 -0.59
C ILE A 100 16.98 -9.53 -0.24
N LEU A 101 17.88 -10.43 0.19
CA LEU A 101 19.23 -10.05 0.64
C LEU A 101 20.10 -9.45 -0.49
N PRO A 102 20.20 -10.04 -1.69
CA PRO A 102 20.82 -9.38 -2.85
C PRO A 102 20.20 -8.02 -3.20
N LEU A 103 18.87 -7.92 -3.17
CA LEU A 103 18.12 -6.69 -3.52
C LEU A 103 18.32 -5.58 -2.48
N ALA A 104 18.31 -5.91 -1.19
CA ALA A 104 18.63 -5.01 -0.08
C ALA A 104 20.00 -4.32 -0.24
N ARG A 105 21.04 -5.06 -0.67
CA ARG A 105 22.35 -4.47 -0.99
C ARG A 105 22.29 -3.50 -2.17
N ARG A 106 21.44 -3.76 -3.17
CA ARG A 106 21.24 -2.89 -4.34
C ARG A 106 20.54 -1.60 -3.94
N LEU A 107 19.50 -1.71 -3.10
CA LEU A 107 18.69 -0.61 -2.56
C LEU A 107 19.52 0.35 -1.70
N LYS A 108 20.19 -0.12 -0.64
CA LYS A 108 20.96 0.77 0.23
C LYS A 108 22.16 1.42 -0.51
N ARG A 109 22.75 0.76 -1.53
CA ARG A 109 23.75 1.39 -2.44
C ARG A 109 23.17 2.52 -3.29
N ALA A 110 21.87 2.48 -3.59
CA ALA A 110 21.17 3.53 -4.34
C ALA A 110 20.53 4.60 -3.43
N GLY A 111 20.70 4.50 -2.11
CA GLY A 111 20.09 5.40 -1.12
C GLY A 111 18.61 5.15 -0.84
N ILE A 112 18.05 4.02 -1.30
CA ILE A 112 16.65 3.64 -1.06
C ILE A 112 16.58 2.81 0.24
N GLY A 113 15.68 3.20 1.14
CA GLY A 113 15.35 2.46 2.36
C GLY A 113 14.62 1.14 2.09
N ILE A 114 14.55 0.30 3.10
CA ILE A 114 13.96 -1.04 3.03
C ILE A 114 12.76 -1.11 3.96
N TRP A 115 11.61 -1.49 3.39
CA TRP A 115 10.40 -1.89 4.09
C TRP A 115 10.23 -3.40 3.87
N ILE A 116 10.32 -4.19 4.94
CA ILE A 116 10.03 -5.63 4.88
C ILE A 116 8.57 -5.86 5.24
N ASP A 117 7.85 -6.62 4.43
CA ASP A 117 6.46 -7.02 4.65
C ASP A 117 6.39 -8.53 4.86
N PHE A 118 5.99 -9.00 6.03
CA PHE A 118 5.84 -10.43 6.31
C PHE A 118 4.40 -10.87 6.06
N HIS A 119 4.18 -11.70 5.03
CA HIS A 119 2.88 -12.34 4.80
C HIS A 119 2.60 -13.48 5.79
N TYR A 120 3.64 -14.09 6.37
CA TYR A 120 3.55 -15.30 7.20
C TYR A 120 2.79 -16.47 6.53
N SER A 121 2.96 -16.59 5.21
CA SER A 121 2.36 -17.58 4.30
C SER A 121 3.43 -18.06 3.31
N ASP A 122 3.20 -19.18 2.64
CA ASP A 122 4.04 -19.67 1.53
C ASP A 122 3.61 -19.09 0.15
N ARG A 123 2.58 -18.25 0.14
CA ARG A 123 2.05 -17.56 -1.04
C ARG A 123 1.46 -16.20 -0.64
N TRP A 124 0.64 -15.62 -1.52
CA TRP A 124 -0.18 -14.45 -1.22
C TRP A 124 -0.92 -14.59 0.12
N ALA A 125 -1.09 -13.45 0.80
CA ALA A 125 -1.84 -13.30 2.03
C ALA A 125 -2.62 -11.98 1.91
N ASP A 126 -3.93 -12.06 2.07
CA ASP A 126 -4.92 -11.04 1.71
C ASP A 126 -6.20 -11.23 2.59
N PRO A 127 -7.26 -10.41 2.44
CA PRO A 127 -8.47 -10.54 3.27
C PRO A 127 -9.24 -11.87 3.13
N ALA A 128 -9.00 -12.64 2.07
CA ALA A 128 -9.64 -13.92 1.79
C ALA A 128 -8.69 -15.13 1.97
N HIS A 129 -7.37 -14.92 2.03
CA HIS A 129 -6.36 -15.96 2.21
C HIS A 129 -5.32 -15.57 3.27
N GLN A 130 -5.23 -16.31 4.37
CA GLN A 130 -4.15 -16.18 5.37
C GLN A 130 -3.58 -17.56 5.71
N THR A 131 -3.32 -18.38 4.69
CA THR A 131 -2.97 -19.80 4.82
C THR A 131 -1.69 -19.99 5.64
N LYS A 132 -1.79 -20.78 6.72
CA LYS A 132 -0.65 -21.21 7.54
C LYS A 132 0.40 -21.93 6.67
N PRO A 133 1.70 -21.60 6.78
CA PRO A 133 2.78 -22.26 6.05
C PRO A 133 2.81 -23.77 6.25
N ALA A 134 3.18 -24.52 5.21
CA ALA A 134 3.26 -25.98 5.24
C ALA A 134 4.26 -26.47 6.31
N ALA A 135 5.39 -25.77 6.46
CA ALA A 135 6.38 -26.05 7.50
C ALA A 135 5.87 -25.83 8.94
N TRP A 136 4.71 -25.20 9.11
CA TRP A 136 4.09 -24.87 10.41
C TRP A 136 2.77 -25.64 10.64
N ALA A 137 2.38 -26.56 9.74
CA ALA A 137 1.08 -27.23 9.76
C ALA A 137 0.75 -27.89 11.11
N ASP A 138 1.70 -28.64 11.68
CA ASP A 138 1.56 -29.40 12.92
C ASP A 138 1.88 -28.59 14.21
N LEU A 139 2.15 -27.28 14.09
CA LEU A 139 2.45 -26.43 15.26
C LEU A 139 1.18 -25.97 15.97
N ASP A 140 1.19 -26.07 17.31
CA ASP A 140 0.18 -25.46 18.17
C ASP A 140 0.37 -23.94 18.30
N VAL A 141 -0.53 -23.25 19.00
CA VAL A 141 -0.47 -21.78 19.18
C VAL A 141 0.87 -21.32 19.78
N ALA A 142 1.49 -22.09 20.68
CA ALA A 142 2.80 -21.77 21.24
C ALA A 142 3.93 -21.93 20.22
N GLY A 143 3.90 -23.01 19.44
CA GLY A 143 4.81 -23.27 18.32
C GLY A 143 4.68 -22.20 17.23
N LEU A 144 3.46 -21.79 16.87
CA LEU A 144 3.19 -20.73 15.88
C LEU A 144 3.65 -19.35 16.37
N THR A 145 3.36 -19.00 17.63
CA THR A 145 3.86 -17.77 18.26
C THR A 145 5.40 -17.72 18.21
N ARG A 146 6.06 -18.86 18.47
CA ARG A 146 7.51 -18.98 18.33
C ARG A 146 7.97 -18.89 16.88
N ALA A 147 7.32 -19.56 15.94
CA ALA A 147 7.71 -19.60 14.54
C ALA A 147 7.65 -18.21 13.88
N VAL A 148 6.62 -17.41 14.22
CA VAL A 148 6.51 -15.99 13.83
C VAL A 148 7.70 -15.17 14.36
N TYR A 149 8.06 -15.34 15.64
CA TYR A 149 9.23 -14.66 16.22
C TYR A 149 10.54 -15.10 15.52
N ASP A 150 10.78 -16.41 15.43
CA ASP A 150 12.05 -16.97 14.92
C ASP A 150 12.24 -16.62 13.43
N HIS A 151 11.18 -16.66 12.60
CA HIS A 151 11.23 -16.26 11.18
C HIS A 151 11.53 -14.77 11.01
N THR A 152 10.81 -13.89 11.70
CA THR A 152 11.04 -12.43 11.61
C THR A 152 12.43 -12.05 12.15
N ALA A 153 12.90 -12.69 13.22
CA ALA A 153 14.21 -12.45 13.80
C ALA A 153 15.36 -12.93 12.89
N ASP A 154 15.21 -14.08 12.21
CA ASP A 154 16.18 -14.57 11.23
C ASP A 154 16.29 -13.62 10.02
N VAL A 155 15.17 -13.22 9.44
CA VAL A 155 15.10 -12.35 8.25
C VAL A 155 15.65 -10.95 8.53
N LEU A 156 15.14 -10.25 9.55
CA LEU A 156 15.62 -8.91 9.91
C LEU A 156 17.04 -8.95 10.47
N GLY A 157 17.37 -9.98 11.24
CA GLY A 157 18.72 -10.23 11.71
C GLY A 157 19.72 -10.44 10.56
N ALA A 158 19.33 -11.13 9.48
CA ALA A 158 20.19 -11.32 8.31
C ALA A 158 20.45 -10.00 7.55
N LEU A 159 19.42 -9.17 7.39
CA LEU A 159 19.53 -7.81 6.83
C LEU A 159 20.45 -6.92 7.68
N ARG A 160 20.26 -6.90 9.00
CA ARG A 160 21.15 -6.15 9.92
C ARG A 160 22.59 -6.66 9.88
N ARG A 161 22.82 -7.98 9.97
CA ARG A 161 24.16 -8.60 9.90
C ARG A 161 24.88 -8.32 8.57
N GLN A 162 24.13 -8.07 7.50
CA GLN A 162 24.65 -7.71 6.18
C GLN A 162 25.04 -6.22 6.05
N GLY A 163 24.70 -5.37 7.02
CA GLY A 163 24.85 -3.92 6.91
C GLY A 163 23.72 -3.25 6.11
N THR A 164 22.60 -3.95 5.89
CA THR A 164 21.42 -3.49 5.15
C THR A 164 20.15 -3.56 6.01
N PRO A 165 20.14 -3.02 7.25
CA PRO A 165 18.97 -3.08 8.12
C PRO A 165 17.75 -2.44 7.46
N ALA A 166 16.58 -3.02 7.76
CA ALA A 166 15.29 -2.48 7.38
C ALA A 166 14.99 -1.22 8.18
N ASP A 167 14.37 -0.24 7.51
CA ASP A 167 13.96 1.04 8.09
C ASP A 167 12.49 0.98 8.54
N LEU A 168 11.68 0.14 7.87
CA LEU A 168 10.30 -0.20 8.19
C LEU A 168 10.11 -1.73 8.23
N VAL A 169 9.22 -2.23 9.07
CA VAL A 169 8.69 -3.59 8.99
C VAL A 169 7.18 -3.63 9.17
N GLN A 170 6.51 -4.40 8.33
CA GLN A 170 5.10 -4.74 8.42
C GLN A 170 4.95 -6.20 8.89
N ILE A 171 4.12 -6.40 9.92
CA ILE A 171 3.88 -7.68 10.58
C ILE A 171 2.50 -8.18 10.16
N GLY A 172 2.44 -9.00 9.11
CA GLY A 172 1.19 -9.42 8.46
C GLY A 172 0.80 -8.50 7.30
N ASN A 173 0.25 -9.07 6.22
CA ASN A 173 -0.32 -8.33 5.08
C ASN A 173 -1.84 -8.42 5.09
N GLU A 174 -2.52 -7.28 4.93
CA GLU A 174 -3.98 -7.14 4.88
C GLU A 174 -4.76 -8.00 5.90
N LEU A 175 -4.43 -7.78 7.19
CA LEU A 175 -4.86 -8.53 8.38
C LEU A 175 -6.37 -8.55 8.68
N ASN A 176 -7.24 -8.19 7.74
CA ASN A 176 -8.68 -7.97 7.93
C ASN A 176 -9.38 -9.10 8.68
N GLY A 177 -9.05 -10.35 8.36
CA GLY A 177 -9.56 -11.55 9.03
C GLY A 177 -8.56 -12.23 9.97
N GLY A 178 -7.45 -11.56 10.33
CA GLY A 178 -6.35 -12.10 11.11
C GLY A 178 -5.16 -12.56 10.25
N MET A 179 -4.38 -13.52 10.75
CA MET A 179 -3.24 -14.17 10.06
C MET A 179 -3.09 -15.62 10.52
N ILE A 180 -2.43 -16.48 9.71
CA ILE A 180 -2.16 -17.89 10.07
C ILE A 180 -3.48 -18.61 10.45
N TRP A 181 -4.33 -18.81 9.45
CA TRP A 181 -5.63 -19.46 9.64
C TRP A 181 -5.50 -20.99 9.75
N PRO A 182 -6.35 -21.62 10.58
CA PRO A 182 -7.42 -21.01 11.38
C PRO A 182 -6.94 -20.30 12.67
N GLU A 183 -5.78 -20.66 13.22
CA GLU A 183 -5.44 -20.39 14.62
C GLU A 183 -5.40 -18.90 15.02
N GLY A 184 -5.02 -18.00 14.10
CA GLY A 184 -4.97 -16.55 14.32
C GLY A 184 -6.04 -15.77 13.56
N ASN A 185 -7.20 -16.36 13.28
CA ASN A 185 -8.31 -15.65 12.64
C ASN A 185 -8.98 -14.60 13.56
N TRP A 186 -9.95 -13.86 13.02
CA TRP A 186 -10.73 -12.84 13.73
C TRP A 186 -11.69 -13.35 14.81
N GLU A 187 -11.85 -14.67 14.97
CA GLU A 187 -12.56 -15.32 16.08
C GLU A 187 -11.61 -15.71 17.21
N HIS A 188 -10.29 -15.60 16.99
CA HIS A 188 -9.22 -16.05 17.88
C HIS A 188 -8.26 -14.91 18.25
N TRP A 189 -8.84 -13.79 18.67
CA TRP A 189 -8.13 -12.53 18.96
C TRP A 189 -6.94 -12.65 19.93
N ASP A 190 -6.99 -13.51 20.96
CA ASP A 190 -5.85 -13.74 21.85
C ASP A 190 -4.65 -14.39 21.13
N ASN A 191 -4.90 -15.35 20.25
CA ASN A 191 -3.88 -16.01 19.43
C ASN A 191 -3.30 -15.02 18.41
N LEU A 192 -4.17 -14.28 17.71
CA LEU A 192 -3.78 -13.22 16.77
C LEU A 192 -2.91 -12.17 17.47
N ALA A 193 -3.31 -11.70 18.66
CA ALA A 193 -2.53 -10.76 19.44
C ALA A 193 -1.18 -11.36 19.90
N ALA A 194 -1.11 -12.66 20.23
CA ALA A 194 0.15 -13.33 20.54
C ALA A 194 1.09 -13.39 19.34
N PHE A 195 0.59 -13.74 18.15
CA PHE A 195 1.36 -13.78 16.90
C PHE A 195 1.87 -12.38 16.51
N LEU A 196 1.01 -11.36 16.53
CA LEU A 196 1.39 -9.98 16.25
C LEU A 196 2.46 -9.49 17.24
N LYS A 197 2.27 -9.68 18.54
CA LYS A 197 3.26 -9.34 19.57
C LYS A 197 4.59 -10.07 19.35
N ALA A 198 4.58 -11.33 18.90
CA ALA A 198 5.79 -12.09 18.60
C ALA A 198 6.58 -11.46 17.44
N GLY A 199 5.92 -11.12 16.32
CA GLY A 199 6.58 -10.45 15.18
C GLY A 199 7.09 -9.06 15.54
N LEU A 200 6.29 -8.26 16.26
CA LEU A 200 6.65 -6.92 16.74
C LEU A 200 7.84 -6.97 17.72
N ARG A 201 7.91 -7.98 18.60
CA ARG A 201 9.07 -8.19 19.48
C ARG A 201 10.31 -8.60 18.70
N ALA A 202 10.19 -9.55 17.76
CA ALA A 202 11.31 -9.97 16.91
C ALA A 202 11.93 -8.82 16.11
N ALA A 203 11.09 -7.90 15.61
CA ALA A 203 11.55 -6.68 14.97
C ALA A 203 12.40 -5.80 15.90
N ARG A 204 11.86 -5.49 17.09
CA ARG A 204 12.50 -4.61 18.08
C ARG A 204 13.76 -5.24 18.69
N ASP A 205 13.74 -6.54 18.99
CA ASP A 205 14.87 -7.31 19.54
C ASP A 205 16.04 -7.40 18.53
N THR A 206 15.76 -7.52 17.22
CA THR A 206 16.80 -7.67 16.20
C THR A 206 17.28 -6.38 15.57
N THR A 207 16.41 -5.40 15.35
CA THR A 207 16.72 -4.17 14.59
C THR A 207 16.31 -2.92 15.38
N PRO A 208 17.18 -2.42 16.28
CA PRO A 208 16.86 -1.25 17.10
C PRO A 208 16.48 -0.03 16.25
N ARG A 209 15.39 0.66 16.66
CA ARG A 209 14.75 1.80 15.97
C ARG A 209 14.02 1.49 14.66
N ILE A 210 13.83 0.22 14.27
CA ILE A 210 12.90 -0.10 13.19
C ILE A 210 11.49 0.36 13.56
N ARG A 211 10.74 0.97 12.63
CA ARG A 211 9.32 1.27 12.85
C ARG A 211 8.46 0.11 12.36
N THR A 212 7.49 -0.23 13.17
CA THR A 212 6.57 -1.35 12.98
C THR A 212 5.22 -0.90 12.44
N ILE A 213 4.67 -1.67 11.51
CA ILE A 213 3.42 -1.39 10.79
C ILE A 213 2.48 -2.57 10.95
N LEU A 214 1.21 -2.30 11.23
CA LEU A 214 0.10 -3.24 11.08
C LEU A 214 -0.80 -2.74 9.94
N HIS A 215 -1.23 -3.65 9.07
CA HIS A 215 -1.79 -3.30 7.76
C HIS A 215 -3.11 -4.01 7.46
N LEU A 216 -4.08 -3.25 6.95
CA LEU A 216 -5.39 -3.72 6.50
C LEU A 216 -5.66 -3.31 5.04
N ALA A 217 -6.54 -4.05 4.36
CA ALA A 217 -7.11 -3.65 3.06
C ALA A 217 -8.17 -2.54 3.24
N ASN A 218 -9.04 -2.32 2.25
CA ASN A 218 -10.29 -1.56 2.39
C ASN A 218 -10.14 -0.15 3.03
N GLY A 219 -9.15 0.65 2.61
CA GLY A 219 -8.81 1.94 3.23
C GLY A 219 -9.94 2.97 3.43
N GLY A 220 -11.09 2.86 2.76
CA GLY A 220 -12.29 3.68 3.01
C GLY A 220 -13.27 3.15 4.06
N ASP A 221 -13.11 1.91 4.55
CA ASP A 221 -14.00 1.31 5.55
C ASP A 221 -13.56 1.65 6.99
N ASN A 222 -14.04 2.77 7.51
CA ASN A 222 -13.78 3.16 8.90
C ASN A 222 -14.41 2.20 9.94
N GLY A 223 -15.42 1.41 9.57
CA GLY A 223 -16.03 0.42 10.46
C GLY A 223 -15.07 -0.73 10.75
N LEU A 224 -14.50 -1.32 9.68
CA LEU A 224 -13.45 -2.34 9.75
C LEU A 224 -12.25 -1.85 10.58
N TYR A 225 -11.72 -0.67 10.27
CA TYR A 225 -10.50 -0.18 10.92
C TYR A 225 -10.72 0.05 12.41
N ARG A 226 -11.86 0.65 12.80
CA ARG A 226 -12.20 0.83 14.20
C ARG A 226 -12.32 -0.49 14.94
N TRP A 227 -13.10 -1.44 14.41
CA TRP A 227 -13.27 -2.75 15.04
C TRP A 227 -11.94 -3.50 15.19
N TRP A 228 -11.10 -3.52 14.14
CA TRP A 228 -9.86 -4.28 14.17
C TRP A 228 -8.82 -3.66 15.14
N PHE A 229 -8.59 -2.35 15.03
CA PHE A 229 -7.59 -1.68 15.86
C PHE A 229 -8.07 -1.45 17.31
N ASP A 230 -9.37 -1.27 17.59
CA ASP A 230 -9.88 -1.23 18.96
C ASP A 230 -9.59 -2.58 19.68
N ASN A 231 -9.79 -3.73 19.02
CA ASN A 231 -9.46 -5.05 19.59
C ASN A 231 -7.93 -5.25 19.77
N ALA A 232 -7.13 -4.94 18.74
CA ALA A 232 -5.67 -5.10 18.81
C ALA A 232 -5.05 -4.23 19.91
N VAL A 233 -5.51 -2.99 20.07
CA VAL A 233 -5.04 -2.06 21.11
C VAL A 233 -5.55 -2.46 22.50
N ALA A 234 -6.80 -2.92 22.64
CA ALA A 234 -7.33 -3.43 23.90
C ALA A 234 -6.53 -4.65 24.43
N LEU A 235 -6.05 -5.51 23.53
CA LEU A 235 -5.16 -6.62 23.85
C LEU A 235 -3.69 -6.20 24.03
N GLY A 236 -3.34 -4.93 23.90
CA GLY A 236 -1.98 -4.42 24.11
C GLY A 236 -1.00 -4.84 23.00
N VAL A 237 -1.46 -4.93 21.75
CA VAL A 237 -0.57 -5.03 20.58
C VAL A 237 0.03 -3.64 20.32
N ASP A 238 1.34 -3.47 20.56
CA ASP A 238 2.03 -2.19 20.42
C ASP A 238 2.89 -2.10 19.16
N PHE A 239 2.52 -1.16 18.29
CA PHE A 239 3.07 -0.94 16.95
C PHE A 239 3.14 0.56 16.64
N ASP A 240 3.91 0.98 15.63
CA ASP A 240 4.26 2.40 15.45
C ASP A 240 3.43 3.13 14.38
N ILE A 241 2.95 2.45 13.33
CA ILE A 241 2.28 3.04 12.15
C ILE A 241 1.06 2.20 11.73
N ILE A 242 -0.04 2.84 11.32
CA ILE A 242 -1.18 2.18 10.67
C ILE A 242 -0.97 2.15 9.15
N GLY A 243 -0.89 0.95 8.57
CA GLY A 243 -0.88 0.74 7.12
C GLY A 243 -2.28 0.53 6.56
N LEU A 244 -2.58 1.10 5.40
CA LEU A 244 -3.82 0.87 4.66
C LEU A 244 -3.57 0.62 3.16
N SER A 245 -4.20 -0.39 2.55
CA SER A 245 -4.30 -0.46 1.09
C SER A 245 -5.43 0.43 0.59
N TYR A 246 -5.18 1.19 -0.48
CA TYR A 246 -6.20 2.02 -1.11
C TYR A 246 -6.15 1.92 -2.64
N TYR A 247 -7.00 1.03 -3.17
CA TYR A 247 -7.33 0.88 -4.58
C TYR A 247 -8.74 1.45 -4.80
N PRO A 248 -8.93 2.52 -5.60
CA PRO A 248 -10.21 3.24 -5.63
C PRO A 248 -11.34 2.46 -6.33
N PHE A 249 -10.97 1.46 -7.13
CA PHE A 249 -11.88 0.54 -7.80
C PHE A 249 -12.48 -0.54 -6.85
N TRP A 250 -11.99 -0.62 -5.61
CA TRP A 250 -12.50 -1.56 -4.59
C TRP A 250 -12.78 -0.89 -3.22
N HIS A 251 -11.88 -0.03 -2.74
CA HIS A 251 -11.78 0.37 -1.33
C HIS A 251 -12.55 1.66 -0.96
N GLY A 252 -13.58 2.03 -1.73
CA GLY A 252 -14.40 3.22 -1.50
C GLY A 252 -13.82 4.53 -2.06
N THR A 253 -14.55 5.62 -1.89
CA THR A 253 -14.19 6.94 -2.46
C THR A 253 -13.04 7.62 -1.72
N VAL A 254 -12.43 8.63 -2.35
CA VAL A 254 -11.29 9.37 -1.77
C VAL A 254 -11.70 10.08 -0.48
N GLU A 255 -12.95 10.54 -0.39
CA GLU A 255 -13.52 11.17 0.79
C GLU A 255 -13.70 10.18 1.94
N GLN A 256 -14.08 8.93 1.64
CA GLN A 256 -14.18 7.86 2.64
C GLN A 256 -12.79 7.48 3.17
N ALA A 257 -11.79 7.36 2.29
CA ALA A 257 -10.40 7.14 2.69
C ALA A 257 -9.85 8.31 3.51
N ALA A 258 -10.13 9.56 3.13
CA ALA A 258 -9.72 10.75 3.89
C ALA A 258 -10.34 10.79 5.30
N ALA A 259 -11.64 10.50 5.41
CA ALA A 259 -12.34 10.42 6.68
C ALA A 259 -11.78 9.30 7.58
N ASN A 260 -11.51 8.12 7.02
CA ASN A 260 -10.90 7.02 7.76
C ASN A 260 -9.48 7.36 8.23
N MET A 261 -8.62 7.86 7.34
CA MET A 261 -7.24 8.26 7.68
C MET A 261 -7.19 9.34 8.76
N ALA A 262 -8.12 10.31 8.77
CA ALA A 262 -8.18 11.32 9.82
C ALA A 262 -8.70 10.76 11.16
N ASP A 263 -9.68 9.85 11.16
CA ASP A 263 -10.19 9.23 12.37
C ASP A 263 -9.16 8.31 13.02
N ILE A 264 -8.52 7.42 12.27
CA ILE A 264 -7.63 6.40 12.84
C ILE A 264 -6.37 7.00 13.45
N THR A 265 -5.78 8.06 12.86
CA THR A 265 -4.58 8.68 13.46
C THR A 265 -4.91 9.50 14.70
N ALA A 266 -6.07 10.17 14.72
CA ALA A 266 -6.57 10.89 15.89
C ALA A 266 -6.99 9.94 17.03
N ARG A 267 -7.66 8.83 16.70
CA ARG A 267 -8.16 7.82 17.65
C ARG A 267 -7.04 7.05 18.33
N TYR A 268 -6.08 6.53 17.56
CA TYR A 268 -5.02 5.66 18.09
C TYR A 268 -3.73 6.39 18.44
N GLY A 269 -3.63 7.69 18.10
CA GLY A 269 -2.42 8.50 18.34
C GLY A 269 -1.21 8.06 17.50
N LYS A 270 -1.44 7.29 16.43
CA LYS A 270 -0.39 6.70 15.57
C LYS A 270 -0.47 7.30 14.16
N PRO A 271 0.67 7.62 13.52
CA PRO A 271 0.69 8.03 12.12
C PRO A 271 0.22 6.91 11.18
N CYS A 272 -0.16 7.26 9.94
CA CYS A 272 -0.60 6.31 8.92
C CYS A 272 0.20 6.40 7.61
N VAL A 273 0.15 5.32 6.82
CA VAL A 273 0.75 5.23 5.49
C VAL A 273 -0.17 4.43 4.56
N ILE A 274 -0.31 4.89 3.31
CA ILE A 274 -0.97 4.10 2.28
C ILE A 274 0.03 3.03 1.81
N ALA A 275 -0.10 1.82 2.33
CA ALA A 275 0.86 0.73 2.16
C ALA A 275 0.79 0.12 0.76
N GLU A 276 -0.38 0.14 0.13
CA GLU A 276 -0.56 -0.30 -1.25
C GLU A 276 -1.52 0.62 -2.01
N THR A 277 -1.21 0.90 -3.28
CA THR A 277 -2.10 1.52 -4.26
C THR A 277 -1.58 1.24 -5.67
N ALA A 278 -2.46 1.25 -6.67
CA ALA A 278 -2.10 1.20 -8.08
C ALA A 278 -3.19 1.85 -8.94
N TYR A 279 -2.89 2.13 -10.21
CA TYR A 279 -3.85 2.64 -11.19
C TYR A 279 -3.41 2.33 -12.63
N PRO A 280 -4.33 1.99 -13.55
CA PRO A 280 -3.97 1.58 -14.90
C PRO A 280 -3.36 2.72 -15.72
N PHE A 281 -2.30 2.43 -16.47
CA PHE A 281 -1.81 3.31 -17.55
C PHE A 281 -2.44 2.99 -18.91
N THR A 282 -3.08 1.83 -19.05
CA THR A 282 -3.91 1.41 -20.18
C THR A 282 -4.95 0.40 -19.69
N LEU A 283 -5.94 0.05 -20.52
CA LEU A 283 -6.83 -1.11 -20.29
C LEU A 283 -6.50 -2.29 -21.24
N GLU A 284 -5.44 -2.13 -22.03
CA GLU A 284 -4.84 -3.19 -22.84
C GLU A 284 -3.95 -4.09 -21.95
N SER A 285 -3.49 -5.20 -22.52
CA SER A 285 -2.63 -6.22 -21.90
C SER A 285 -1.52 -6.62 -22.90
N GLU A 286 -0.34 -7.01 -22.41
CA GLU A 286 0.82 -7.51 -23.17
C GLU A 286 0.75 -9.04 -23.37
N ASP A 287 0.08 -9.76 -22.47
CA ASP A 287 -0.08 -11.22 -22.53
C ASP A 287 -1.49 -11.69 -23.01
N ALA A 288 -1.99 -12.82 -22.51
CA ALA A 288 -3.29 -13.40 -22.87
C ALA A 288 -4.19 -13.67 -21.64
N ILE A 289 -3.76 -13.22 -20.47
CA ILE A 289 -4.42 -13.32 -19.18
C ILE A 289 -5.11 -11.99 -18.89
N ASN A 290 -6.30 -12.07 -18.32
CA ASN A 290 -7.15 -10.89 -18.15
C ASN A 290 -6.66 -10.02 -16.97
N ASP A 291 -6.02 -8.89 -17.28
CA ASP A 291 -5.65 -7.83 -16.33
C ASP A 291 -6.80 -7.46 -15.37
N ILE A 292 -6.43 -7.15 -14.12
CA ILE A 292 -7.38 -6.77 -13.07
C ILE A 292 -8.13 -5.47 -13.41
N MET A 293 -7.53 -4.58 -14.21
CA MET A 293 -8.15 -3.34 -14.70
C MET A 293 -8.26 -3.38 -16.23
N ASN A 294 -9.39 -3.88 -16.75
CA ASN A 294 -9.63 -4.11 -18.19
C ASN A 294 -10.83 -3.32 -18.75
N SER A 295 -11.63 -2.66 -17.90
CA SER A 295 -12.89 -2.03 -18.30
C SER A 295 -12.97 -0.56 -17.88
N PRO A 296 -13.47 0.35 -18.75
CA PRO A 296 -13.74 1.74 -18.37
C PRO A 296 -14.70 1.89 -17.18
N SER A 297 -15.53 0.88 -16.90
CA SER A 297 -16.45 0.88 -15.74
C SER A 297 -15.75 0.74 -14.38
N GLN A 298 -14.46 0.38 -14.36
CA GLN A 298 -13.64 0.31 -13.14
C GLN A 298 -12.91 1.63 -12.85
N LEU A 299 -12.85 2.55 -13.82
CA LEU A 299 -12.06 3.77 -13.69
C LEU A 299 -12.72 4.78 -12.75
N THR A 300 -11.89 5.41 -11.92
CA THR A 300 -12.29 6.52 -11.06
C THR A 300 -12.56 7.77 -11.91
N PRO A 301 -13.72 8.43 -11.76
CA PRO A 301 -14.05 9.63 -12.54
C PRO A 301 -12.95 10.70 -12.48
N GLY A 302 -12.53 11.20 -13.65
CA GLY A 302 -11.44 12.17 -13.79
C GLY A 302 -10.05 11.55 -14.01
N PHE A 303 -9.88 10.24 -13.80
CA PHE A 303 -8.61 9.53 -13.97
C PHE A 303 -8.73 8.47 -15.09
N PRO A 304 -8.47 8.82 -16.37
CA PRO A 304 -8.49 7.84 -17.45
C PRO A 304 -7.35 6.83 -17.32
N ALA A 305 -7.48 5.67 -17.96
CA ALA A 305 -6.38 4.73 -18.13
C ALA A 305 -5.40 5.24 -19.20
N THR A 306 -4.57 6.20 -18.82
CA THR A 306 -3.42 6.71 -19.60
C THR A 306 -2.23 6.92 -18.67
N PRO A 307 -0.98 7.03 -19.19
CA PRO A 307 0.19 7.35 -18.38
C PRO A 307 0.04 8.66 -17.58
N GLU A 308 -0.68 9.65 -18.14
CA GLU A 308 -1.03 10.91 -17.48
C GLU A 308 -2.14 10.73 -16.42
N GLY A 309 -3.14 9.89 -16.68
CA GLY A 309 -4.21 9.59 -15.73
C GLY A 309 -3.72 8.80 -14.51
N GLN A 310 -2.86 7.80 -14.72
CA GLN A 310 -2.10 7.12 -13.66
C GLN A 310 -1.25 8.12 -12.85
N ALA A 311 -0.55 9.04 -13.53
CA ALA A 311 0.24 10.07 -12.87
C ALA A 311 -0.61 11.08 -12.08
N ALA A 312 -1.83 11.39 -12.54
CA ALA A 312 -2.79 12.22 -11.83
C ALA A 312 -3.36 11.50 -10.59
N TRP A 313 -3.67 10.21 -10.70
CA TRP A 313 -4.11 9.40 -9.55
C TRP A 313 -3.06 9.41 -8.43
N LEU A 314 -1.79 9.20 -8.78
CA LEU A 314 -0.72 9.22 -7.78
C LEU A 314 -0.45 10.59 -7.17
N ARG A 315 -0.82 11.68 -7.85
CA ARG A 315 -0.90 12.99 -7.19
C ARG A 315 -2.07 13.00 -6.19
N ALA A 316 -3.26 12.52 -6.55
CA ALA A 316 -4.41 12.49 -5.64
C ALA A 316 -4.15 11.65 -4.37
N VAL A 317 -3.54 10.47 -4.49
CA VAL A 317 -3.13 9.63 -3.33
C VAL A 317 -2.08 10.33 -2.47
N ALA A 318 -1.15 11.06 -3.09
CA ALA A 318 -0.15 11.82 -2.36
C ALA A 318 -0.74 13.04 -1.64
N ASP A 319 -1.69 13.74 -2.26
CA ASP A 319 -2.43 14.86 -1.67
C ASP A 319 -3.34 14.36 -0.51
N LEU A 320 -3.99 13.20 -0.66
CA LEU A 320 -4.72 12.49 0.40
C LEU A 320 -3.83 12.24 1.62
N ALA A 321 -2.65 11.62 1.43
CA ALA A 321 -1.72 11.39 2.52
C ALA A 321 -1.12 12.68 3.10
N ALA A 322 -0.97 13.74 2.30
CA ALA A 322 -0.50 15.03 2.77
C ALA A 322 -1.54 15.77 3.64
N ALA A 323 -2.83 15.60 3.33
CA ALA A 323 -3.95 16.27 3.99
C ALA A 323 -4.31 15.73 5.38
N VAL A 324 -3.77 14.57 5.79
CA VAL A 324 -3.96 14.03 7.15
C VAL A 324 -3.47 15.05 8.21
N PRO A 325 -4.28 15.33 9.27
CA PRO A 325 -3.95 16.30 10.31
C PRO A 325 -2.56 16.11 10.95
N ASP A 326 -2.00 17.23 11.42
CA ASP A 326 -0.71 17.35 12.13
C ASP A 326 0.50 16.68 11.43
N GLY A 327 0.36 16.36 10.15
CA GLY A 327 1.38 15.65 9.37
C GLY A 327 1.44 14.15 9.64
N GLN A 328 0.44 13.56 10.32
CA GLN A 328 0.40 12.14 10.68
C GLN A 328 0.32 11.19 9.47
N GLY A 329 -0.06 11.69 8.29
CA GLY A 329 0.07 10.97 7.02
C GLY A 329 1.52 11.00 6.52
N LEU A 330 2.21 9.87 6.66
CA LEU A 330 3.63 9.72 6.31
C LEU A 330 3.85 9.64 4.80
N GLY A 331 2.86 9.13 4.07
CA GLY A 331 2.84 9.05 2.62
C GLY A 331 2.23 7.78 2.06
N HIS A 332 2.81 7.26 0.99
CA HIS A 332 2.22 6.19 0.17
C HIS A 332 3.28 5.30 -0.48
N CYS A 333 2.89 4.08 -0.85
CA CYS A 333 3.70 3.09 -1.54
C CYS A 333 2.92 2.49 -2.73
N TYR A 334 3.51 2.53 -3.93
CA TYR A 334 2.91 1.96 -5.14
C TYR A 334 3.14 0.44 -5.19
N TRP A 335 2.11 -0.36 -5.49
CA TRP A 335 2.24 -1.82 -5.48
C TRP A 335 2.73 -2.40 -6.81
N GLU A 336 3.77 -3.23 -6.74
CA GLU A 336 4.44 -3.93 -7.85
C GLU A 336 4.68 -3.07 -9.11
N GLY A 337 5.10 -1.82 -8.91
CA GLY A 337 5.29 -0.83 -9.99
C GLY A 337 6.42 -1.12 -10.98
N VAL A 338 7.02 -2.32 -10.91
CA VAL A 338 8.07 -2.86 -11.81
C VAL A 338 7.65 -4.20 -12.46
N TRP A 339 6.46 -4.72 -12.19
CA TRP A 339 6.00 -6.02 -12.68
C TRP A 339 5.43 -5.92 -14.11
N THR A 340 6.31 -5.63 -15.08
CA THR A 340 6.00 -5.84 -16.50
C THR A 340 5.89 -7.33 -16.80
N TYR A 341 5.09 -7.75 -17.78
CA TYR A 341 4.94 -9.17 -18.09
C TYR A 341 6.26 -9.79 -18.57
N ARG A 342 6.56 -10.99 -18.07
CA ARG A 342 7.49 -11.95 -18.67
C ARG A 342 6.96 -13.35 -18.43
N ALA A 343 7.02 -14.21 -19.45
CA ALA A 343 6.68 -15.63 -19.32
C ALA A 343 7.47 -16.28 -18.18
N GLY A 344 6.81 -17.08 -17.33
CA GLY A 344 7.42 -17.64 -16.11
C GLY A 344 7.50 -16.67 -14.91
N SER A 345 7.10 -15.41 -15.07
CA SER A 345 7.10 -14.38 -14.02
C SER A 345 5.69 -14.06 -13.50
N GLY A 346 4.79 -15.06 -13.54
CA GLY A 346 3.37 -14.89 -13.23
C GLY A 346 3.00 -14.88 -11.75
N TRP A 347 1.71 -14.63 -11.51
CA TRP A 347 1.06 -14.46 -10.20
C TRP A 347 1.15 -15.65 -9.25
N ASP A 348 0.89 -16.89 -9.68
CA ASP A 348 0.90 -18.05 -8.78
C ASP A 348 2.32 -18.64 -8.66
N PRO A 349 2.90 -18.77 -7.45
CA PRO A 349 4.20 -19.42 -7.28
C PRO A 349 4.21 -20.93 -7.62
N ALA A 350 3.04 -21.57 -7.72
CA ALA A 350 2.92 -22.98 -8.13
C ALA A 350 2.66 -23.18 -9.64
N ASP A 351 2.32 -22.12 -10.39
CA ASP A 351 2.06 -22.20 -11.83
C ASP A 351 2.81 -21.10 -12.62
N PRO A 352 3.91 -21.42 -13.31
CA PRO A 352 4.65 -20.44 -14.12
C PRO A 352 3.89 -19.97 -15.37
N THR A 353 2.75 -20.58 -15.70
CA THR A 353 1.89 -20.22 -16.84
C THR A 353 0.73 -19.28 -16.47
N SER A 354 0.58 -18.89 -15.19
CA SER A 354 -0.54 -18.08 -14.71
C SER A 354 -0.62 -16.64 -15.25
N GLY A 355 0.39 -16.19 -16.02
CA GLY A 355 0.54 -14.82 -16.53
C GLY A 355 0.53 -13.73 -15.47
N ASN A 356 0.42 -12.47 -15.91
CA ASN A 356 0.56 -11.28 -15.07
C ASN A 356 -0.62 -10.32 -15.19
N ALA A 357 -1.71 -10.57 -14.45
CA ALA A 357 -2.91 -9.72 -14.40
C ALA A 357 -2.71 -8.36 -13.65
N TRP A 358 -1.48 -7.85 -13.61
CA TRP A 358 -1.09 -6.57 -13.02
C TRP A 358 -0.18 -5.74 -13.95
N GLU A 359 0.02 -6.18 -15.20
CA GLU A 359 1.00 -5.56 -16.09
C GLU A 359 0.60 -4.12 -16.47
N ASN A 360 -0.68 -3.87 -16.76
CA ASN A 360 -1.17 -2.53 -17.09
C ASN A 360 -1.26 -1.58 -15.88
N LEU A 361 -0.97 -2.10 -14.69
CA LEU A 361 -0.84 -1.38 -13.43
C LEU A 361 0.63 -1.05 -13.10
N ALA A 362 1.62 -1.46 -13.89
CA ALA A 362 3.04 -1.11 -13.68
C ALA A 362 3.33 0.40 -13.87
N LEU A 363 4.49 0.87 -13.40
CA LEU A 363 5.01 2.22 -13.72
C LEU A 363 6.06 2.21 -14.85
N PHE A 364 6.04 1.15 -15.66
CA PHE A 364 6.77 1.00 -16.90
C PHE A 364 5.79 0.51 -17.97
N ASP A 365 5.88 1.02 -19.20
CA ASP A 365 5.05 0.56 -20.32
C ASP A 365 5.51 -0.80 -20.87
N PHE A 366 4.73 -1.35 -21.82
CA PHE A 366 5.03 -2.57 -22.58
C PHE A 366 6.29 -2.47 -23.49
N GLU A 367 6.97 -1.31 -23.55
CA GLU A 367 8.31 -1.17 -24.13
C GLU A 367 9.42 -1.11 -23.05
N ASP A 368 9.06 -1.41 -21.79
CA ASP A 368 9.86 -1.30 -20.56
C ASP A 368 10.31 0.14 -20.21
N LYS A 369 9.61 1.19 -20.65
CA LYS A 369 9.98 2.59 -20.36
C LYS A 369 9.27 3.15 -19.14
N ALA A 370 10.03 3.78 -18.24
CA ALA A 370 9.53 4.42 -17.03
C ALA A 370 8.49 5.53 -17.32
N LEU A 371 7.26 5.30 -16.87
CA LEU A 371 6.09 6.16 -17.09
C LEU A 371 6.15 7.48 -16.28
N PRO A 372 5.31 8.48 -16.60
CA PRO A 372 5.22 9.73 -15.84
C PRO A 372 4.86 9.50 -14.36
N GLY A 373 4.03 8.50 -14.05
CA GLY A 373 3.62 8.15 -12.69
C GLY A 373 4.79 7.92 -11.73
N LEU A 374 5.86 7.27 -12.19
CA LEU A 374 7.07 7.05 -11.37
C LEU A 374 7.72 8.38 -10.92
N ARG A 375 7.66 9.43 -11.75
CA ARG A 375 8.18 10.75 -11.37
C ARG A 375 7.24 11.48 -10.42
N THR A 376 5.92 11.33 -10.55
CA THR A 376 4.96 11.88 -9.57
C THR A 376 5.21 11.27 -8.20
N LEU A 377 5.21 9.93 -8.12
CA LEU A 377 5.50 9.12 -6.94
C LEU A 377 6.78 9.58 -6.24
N GLY A 378 7.92 9.53 -6.93
CA GLY A 378 9.22 9.86 -6.33
C GLY A 378 9.44 11.34 -6.02
N ARG A 379 8.79 12.28 -6.74
CA ARG A 379 9.09 13.72 -6.64
C ARG A 379 8.02 14.57 -5.97
N TYR A 380 6.94 13.97 -5.49
CA TYR A 380 5.82 14.67 -4.85
C TYR A 380 6.27 15.75 -3.83
N ARG A 381 5.52 16.84 -3.88
CA ARG A 381 5.50 17.94 -2.92
C ARG A 381 4.05 18.46 -2.86
N ALA A 382 3.56 18.73 -1.65
CA ALA A 382 2.53 19.74 -1.43
C ALA A 382 3.15 21.12 -1.73
#